data_AF-A0A448YH79-F1
#
_entry.id   AF-A0A448YH79-F1
#
_cell.length_a   1.000
_cell.length_b   1.000
_cell.length_c   1.000
_cell.angle_alpha   90.00
_cell.angle_beta   90.00
_cell.angle_gamma   90.00
#
_symmetry.space_group_name_H-M   'P 1'
#
loop_
_entity.id
_entity.type
_entity.pdbx_description
1 polymer ?
#
loop_
_entity_poly.entity_id
_entity_poly.type
_entity_poly.pdbx_seq_one_letter_code
_entity_poly.pdbx_strand_id
1 'polypeptide(L)'
;MTAEAKNGTSTEGQSAAAAGSSKKAEYDALKKKLKESIAKRNNLDDELTKIEENIFSKETQYLADGTTHGNIIKGFENFSKTNSSSSTRVKKIQFTDEDRIFSLSSSTYVTQLRKLQAGGDGGGFNTSTASLEEEDEPSSDFSTPRKKR
;
A
#
# COMPACT_ATOMS: atom_id res chain seq x y z
N MET A 1 57.29 -3.97 -60.58
CA MET A 1 55.96 -3.44 -60.99
C MET A 1 54.90 -4.41 -60.51
N THR A 2 54.23 -4.09 -59.41
CA THR A 2 52.84 -4.47 -59.10
C THR A 2 52.36 -3.52 -58.00
N ALA A 3 51.15 -2.99 -58.16
CA ALA A 3 50.57 -1.89 -57.40
C ALA A 3 49.39 -2.38 -56.52
N GLU A 4 48.93 -1.49 -55.63
CA GLU A 4 47.55 -1.37 -55.12
C GLU A 4 46.99 -2.48 -54.20
N ALA A 5 46.10 -2.25 -53.23
CA ALA A 5 45.43 -1.06 -52.73
C ALA A 5 44.88 -1.33 -51.30
N LYS A 6 44.59 -0.22 -50.63
CA LYS A 6 43.77 -0.01 -49.43
C LYS A 6 42.61 -1.02 -49.26
N ASN A 7 42.31 -1.37 -48.01
CA ASN A 7 40.94 -1.24 -47.53
C ASN A 7 40.92 -0.97 -46.02
N GLY A 8 40.65 0.29 -45.66
CA GLY A 8 40.12 0.63 -44.36
C GLY A 8 38.63 0.28 -44.37
N THR A 9 38.16 -0.42 -43.34
CA THR A 9 36.73 -0.67 -43.17
C THR A 9 36.37 -0.42 -41.72
N SER A 10 36.11 0.86 -41.45
CA SER A 10 35.02 1.38 -40.60
C SER A 10 34.36 0.39 -39.61
N THR A 11 34.90 0.32 -38.39
CA THR A 11 34.22 -0.18 -37.19
C THR A 11 33.55 0.96 -36.40
N GLU A 12 32.63 1.70 -37.01
CA GLU A 12 31.85 2.75 -36.30
C GLU A 12 30.33 2.60 -36.42
N GLY A 13 29.84 1.65 -37.23
CA GLY A 13 28.40 1.45 -37.48
C GLY A 13 27.65 0.56 -36.49
N GLN A 14 28.32 -0.14 -35.57
CA GLN A 14 27.68 -1.19 -34.74
C GLN A 14 27.39 -0.79 -33.27
N SER A 15 27.90 0.34 -32.80
CA SER A 15 27.75 0.75 -31.38
C SER A 15 26.38 1.37 -31.06
N ALA A 16 25.78 2.12 -31.98
CA ALA A 16 24.54 2.85 -31.74
C ALA A 16 23.28 1.95 -31.68
N ALA A 17 23.23 0.89 -32.50
CA ALA A 17 22.11 -0.07 -32.52
C ALA A 17 22.10 -0.97 -31.27
N ALA A 18 23.29 -1.40 -30.80
CA ALA A 18 23.44 -2.16 -29.57
C ALA A 18 23.03 -1.34 -28.34
N ALA A 19 23.43 -0.07 -28.27
CA ALA A 19 23.04 0.84 -27.19
C ALA A 19 21.52 1.08 -27.13
N GLY A 20 20.86 1.28 -28.29
CA GLY A 20 19.40 1.42 -28.37
C GLY A 20 18.62 0.17 -27.94
N SER A 21 19.13 -1.02 -28.29
CA SER A 21 18.55 -2.29 -27.84
C SER A 21 18.68 -2.49 -26.32
N SER A 22 19.81 -2.09 -25.73
CA SER A 22 20.02 -2.19 -24.28
C SER A 22 19.11 -1.26 -23.49
N LYS A 23 18.89 -0.02 -23.96
CA LYS A 23 17.97 0.94 -23.34
C LYS A 23 16.51 0.49 -23.44
N LYS A 24 16.13 -0.15 -24.54
CA LYS A 24 14.79 -0.73 -24.69
C LYS A 24 14.57 -1.90 -23.73
N ALA A 25 15.54 -2.80 -23.64
CA ALA A 25 15.50 -3.92 -22.68
C ALA A 25 15.47 -3.44 -21.22
N GLU A 26 16.21 -2.39 -20.89
CA GLU A 26 16.18 -1.73 -19.58
C GLU A 26 14.82 -1.10 -19.29
N TYR A 27 14.23 -0.39 -20.26
CA TYR A 27 12.87 0.16 -20.14
C TYR A 27 11.82 -0.94 -19.90
N ASP A 28 11.87 -2.03 -20.66
CA ASP A 28 10.95 -3.16 -20.50
C ASP A 28 11.12 -3.84 -19.14
N ALA A 29 12.35 -3.96 -18.64
CA ALA A 29 12.65 -4.47 -17.30
C ALA A 29 12.11 -3.54 -16.20
N LEU A 30 12.28 -2.22 -16.35
CA LEU A 30 11.73 -1.22 -15.42
C LEU A 30 10.20 -1.24 -15.43
N LYS A 31 9.57 -1.35 -16.61
CA LYS A 31 8.11 -1.46 -16.75
C LYS A 31 7.58 -2.70 -16.04
N LYS A 32 8.26 -3.84 -16.19
CA LYS A 32 7.93 -5.08 -15.47
C LYS A 32 8.05 -4.90 -13.96
N LYS A 33 9.18 -4.36 -13.48
CA LYS A 33 9.42 -4.11 -12.05
C LYS A 33 8.37 -3.16 -11.45
N LEU A 34 7.95 -2.14 -12.20
CA LEU A 34 6.91 -1.22 -11.77
C LEU A 34 5.57 -1.94 -11.60
N LYS A 35 5.16 -2.76 -12.58
CA LYS A 35 3.93 -3.56 -12.50
C LYS A 35 3.95 -4.50 -11.30
N GLU A 36 5.07 -5.20 -11.09
CA GLU A 36 5.25 -6.07 -9.92
C GLU A 36 5.17 -5.29 -8.59
N SER A 37 5.77 -4.11 -8.53
CA SER A 37 5.72 -3.26 -7.33
C SER A 37 4.31 -2.75 -7.03
N ILE A 38 3.53 -2.41 -8.05
CA ILE A 38 2.13 -1.99 -7.89
C ILE A 38 1.28 -3.16 -7.39
N ALA A 39 1.42 -4.35 -8.00
CA ALA A 39 0.72 -5.54 -7.57
C ALA A 39 1.08 -5.90 -6.11
N LYS A 40 2.36 -5.81 -5.76
CA LYS A 40 2.82 -6.04 -4.39
C LYS A 40 2.22 -5.03 -3.41
N ARG A 41 2.17 -3.75 -3.76
CA ARG A 41 1.54 -2.72 -2.93
C ARG A 41 0.07 -3.06 -2.67
N ASN A 42 -0.69 -3.36 -3.73
CA ASN A 42 -2.11 -3.69 -3.60
C ASN A 42 -2.33 -4.93 -2.70
N ASN A 43 -1.49 -5.97 -2.83
CA ASN A 43 -1.57 -7.15 -1.96
C ASN A 43 -1.30 -6.81 -0.48
N LEU A 44 -0.36 -5.91 -0.21
CA LEU A 44 -0.06 -5.45 1.15
C LEU A 44 -1.21 -4.61 1.72
N ASP A 45 -1.86 -3.78 0.90
CA ASP A 45 -3.02 -3.00 1.31
C ASP A 45 -4.21 -3.91 1.68
N ASP A 46 -4.42 -4.99 0.91
CA ASP A 46 -5.43 -6.02 1.21
C ASP A 46 -5.10 -6.79 2.50
N GLU A 47 -3.84 -7.15 2.70
CA GLU A 47 -3.39 -7.84 3.92
C GLU A 47 -3.51 -6.96 5.15
N LEU A 48 -3.14 -5.68 5.04
CA LEU A 48 -3.30 -4.68 6.08
C LEU A 48 -4.77 -4.60 6.52
N THR A 49 -5.69 -4.47 5.57
CA THR A 49 -7.14 -4.38 5.83
C THR A 49 -7.63 -5.62 6.60
N LYS A 50 -7.22 -6.82 6.20
CA LYS A 50 -7.59 -8.07 6.89
C LYS A 50 -7.08 -8.13 8.32
N ILE A 51 -5.85 -7.66 8.56
CA ILE A 51 -5.26 -7.65 9.91
C ILE A 51 -6.01 -6.63 10.77
N GLU A 52 -6.33 -5.45 10.25
CA GLU A 52 -7.09 -4.42 10.97
C GLU A 52 -8.49 -4.91 11.39
N GLU A 53 -9.20 -5.59 10.48
CA GLU A 53 -10.49 -6.23 10.78
C GLU A 53 -10.36 -7.31 11.86
N ASN A 54 -9.30 -8.12 11.79
CA ASN A 54 -9.03 -9.15 12.79
C ASN A 54 -8.76 -8.55 14.17
N ILE A 55 -7.92 -7.51 14.24
CA ILE A 55 -7.63 -6.78 15.47
C ILE A 55 -8.94 -6.26 16.08
N PHE A 56 -9.78 -5.58 15.29
CA PHE A 56 -11.04 -5.02 15.77
C PHE A 56 -11.99 -6.11 16.30
N SER A 57 -12.08 -7.25 15.61
CA SER A 57 -12.89 -8.39 16.04
C SER A 57 -12.39 -8.96 17.37
N LYS A 58 -11.07 -9.14 17.50
CA LYS A 58 -10.42 -9.66 18.71
C LYS A 58 -10.54 -8.71 19.89
N GLU A 59 -10.41 -7.41 19.67
CA GLU A 59 -10.68 -6.41 20.70
C GLU A 59 -12.12 -6.50 21.19
N THR A 60 -13.08 -6.59 20.27
CA THR A 60 -14.51 -6.71 20.62
C THR A 60 -14.76 -7.94 21.50
N GLN A 61 -14.18 -9.08 21.12
CA GLN A 61 -14.27 -10.30 21.91
C GLN A 61 -13.61 -10.14 23.29
N TYR A 62 -12.38 -9.65 23.34
CA TYR A 62 -11.60 -9.53 24.58
C TYR A 62 -12.23 -8.54 25.58
N LEU A 63 -12.76 -7.42 25.09
CA LEU A 63 -13.35 -6.39 25.95
C LEU A 63 -14.73 -6.79 26.46
N ALA A 64 -15.49 -7.57 25.68
CA ALA A 64 -16.71 -8.21 26.16
C ALA A 64 -16.41 -9.18 27.33
N ASP A 65 -15.42 -10.06 27.17
CA ASP A 65 -15.05 -11.06 28.19
C ASP A 65 -14.41 -10.42 29.44
N GLY A 66 -13.62 -9.36 29.26
CA GLY A 66 -12.90 -8.66 30.33
C GLY A 66 -13.78 -7.81 31.27
N THR A 67 -15.08 -7.75 31.02
CA THR A 67 -16.04 -6.91 31.76
C THR A 67 -16.13 -7.27 33.26
N THR A 68 -15.93 -8.54 33.61
CA THR A 68 -16.11 -9.06 34.98
C THR A 68 -14.80 -9.10 35.76
N HIS A 69 -13.72 -9.59 35.15
CA HIS A 69 -12.46 -9.90 35.84
C HIS A 69 -11.40 -8.80 35.71
N GLY A 70 -11.60 -7.83 34.83
CA GLY A 70 -10.58 -6.86 34.44
C GLY A 70 -10.05 -7.12 33.04
N ASN A 71 -9.38 -6.11 32.48
CA ASN A 71 -8.79 -6.16 31.15
C ASN A 71 -7.47 -5.38 31.14
N ILE A 72 -6.65 -5.56 30.11
CA ILE A 72 -5.34 -4.88 29.99
C ILE A 72 -5.45 -3.34 29.98
N ILE A 73 -6.63 -2.80 29.68
CA ILE A 73 -6.85 -1.37 29.45
C ILE A 73 -7.17 -0.65 30.76
N LYS A 74 -8.01 -1.24 31.61
CA LYS A 74 -8.46 -0.67 32.89
C LYS A 74 -7.89 -1.38 34.12
N GLY A 75 -7.15 -2.47 33.92
CA GLY A 75 -6.49 -3.24 34.96
C GLY A 75 -7.29 -4.44 35.48
N PHE A 76 -6.65 -5.19 36.38
CA PHE A 76 -7.15 -6.47 36.93
C PHE A 76 -7.53 -6.38 38.42
N GLU A 77 -7.86 -5.17 38.90
CA GLU A 77 -8.23 -4.92 40.30
C GLU A 77 -9.43 -5.75 40.81
N ASN A 78 -10.27 -6.23 39.89
CA ASN A 78 -11.42 -7.08 40.21
C ASN A 78 -11.05 -8.55 40.48
N PHE A 79 -9.86 -8.98 40.07
CA PHE A 79 -9.38 -10.35 40.29
C PHE A 79 -9.14 -10.64 41.78
N SER A 80 -8.50 -9.71 42.50
CA SER A 80 -8.25 -9.86 43.94
C SER A 80 -9.49 -9.69 44.82
N LYS A 81 -10.48 -8.91 44.36
CA LYS A 81 -11.71 -8.61 45.13
C LYS A 81 -12.74 -9.74 45.07
N THR A 82 -12.67 -10.60 44.06
CA THR A 82 -13.59 -11.75 43.91
C THR A 82 -13.33 -12.85 44.96
N ASN A 83 -12.10 -12.95 45.49
CA ASN A 83 -11.73 -13.94 46.51
C ASN A 83 -11.97 -13.49 47.96
N SER A 84 -12.27 -12.22 48.19
CA SER A 84 -12.60 -11.71 49.53
C SER A 84 -14.12 -11.65 49.66
N SER A 85 -14.71 -12.39 50.59
CA SER A 85 -16.16 -12.56 50.77
C SER A 85 -16.92 -11.29 51.19
N SER A 86 -16.35 -10.11 51.00
CA SER A 86 -17.01 -8.84 51.21
C SER A 86 -17.84 -8.50 49.97
N SER A 87 -19.15 -8.47 50.15
CA SER A 87 -20.21 -8.12 49.19
C SER A 87 -20.11 -6.66 48.69
N THR A 88 -18.95 -6.25 48.17
CA THR A 88 -18.77 -4.99 47.46
C THR A 88 -19.07 -5.25 46.00
N ARG A 89 -20.21 -4.77 45.52
CA ARG A 89 -20.65 -4.89 44.11
C ARG A 89 -19.49 -4.61 43.16
N VAL A 90 -18.97 -5.65 42.51
CA VAL A 90 -17.94 -5.53 41.46
C VAL A 90 -18.50 -4.59 40.41
N LYS A 91 -17.88 -3.43 40.24
CA LYS A 91 -18.30 -2.47 39.23
C LYS A 91 -18.00 -3.09 37.87
N LYS A 92 -19.06 -3.42 37.14
CA LYS A 92 -18.99 -3.91 35.76
C LYS A 92 -18.21 -2.89 34.93
N ILE A 93 -17.08 -3.30 34.36
CA ILE A 93 -16.25 -2.40 33.57
C ILE A 93 -17.01 -2.09 32.28
N GLN A 94 -17.34 -0.81 32.09
CA GLN A 94 -17.97 -0.38 30.85
C GLN A 94 -16.89 -0.15 29.79
N PHE A 95 -17.16 -0.70 28.61
CA PHE A 95 -16.32 -0.58 27.44
C PHE A 95 -16.82 0.58 26.55
N THR A 96 -15.90 1.43 26.12
CA THR A 96 -16.15 2.51 25.14
C THR A 96 -15.29 2.30 23.90
N ASP A 97 -15.66 2.87 22.75
CA ASP A 97 -14.83 2.76 21.54
C ASP A 97 -13.43 3.42 21.69
N GLU A 98 -13.28 4.35 22.64
CA GLU A 98 -11.98 4.91 23.02
C GLU A 98 -11.05 3.89 23.68
N ASP A 99 -11.60 2.81 24.25
CA ASP A 99 -10.82 1.70 24.81
C ASP A 99 -10.26 0.78 23.71
N ARG A 100 -10.50 1.01 22.42
CA ARG A 100 -9.98 0.17 21.32
C ARG A 100 -8.54 0.52 20.93
N ILE A 101 -7.63 0.45 21.90
CA ILE A 101 -6.28 1.00 21.77
C ILE A 101 -5.43 0.35 20.65
N PHE A 102 -5.68 -0.91 20.29
CA PHE A 102 -4.95 -1.58 19.22
C PHE A 102 -5.48 -1.14 17.86
N SER A 103 -6.79 -1.05 17.67
CA SER A 103 -7.34 -0.45 16.44
C SER A 103 -6.96 1.02 16.30
N LEU A 104 -7.01 1.79 17.40
CA LEU A 104 -6.60 3.20 17.42
C LEU A 104 -5.10 3.42 17.19
N SER A 105 -4.28 2.37 17.28
CA SER A 105 -2.85 2.46 16.95
C SER A 105 -2.57 2.52 15.45
N SER A 106 -3.54 2.16 14.60
CA SER A 106 -3.44 2.31 13.14
C SER A 106 -3.90 3.69 12.67
N SER A 107 -3.03 4.42 11.97
CA SER A 107 -3.40 5.68 11.33
C SER A 107 -4.45 5.49 10.23
N THR A 108 -4.42 4.35 9.53
CA THR A 108 -5.39 4.01 8.48
C THR A 108 -6.78 3.84 9.09
N TYR A 109 -6.87 3.08 10.18
CA TYR A 109 -8.11 2.91 10.94
C TYR A 109 -8.65 4.24 11.49
N VAL A 110 -7.79 5.06 12.13
CA VAL A 110 -8.21 6.38 12.65
C VAL A 110 -8.70 7.31 11.54
N THR A 111 -8.06 7.26 10.37
CA THR A 111 -8.49 8.05 9.20
C THR A 111 -9.86 7.59 8.69
N GLN A 112 -10.09 6.28 8.62
CA GLN A 112 -11.39 5.71 8.26
C GLN A 112 -12.48 6.08 9.27
N LEU A 113 -12.18 5.99 10.57
CA LEU A 113 -13.11 6.37 11.64
C LEU A 113 -13.49 7.85 11.55
N ARG A 114 -12.52 8.75 11.35
CA ARG A 114 -12.78 10.17 11.13
C ARG A 114 -13.63 10.42 9.89
N LYS A 115 -13.38 9.71 8.79
CA LYS A 115 -14.19 9.81 7.57
C LYS A 115 -15.64 9.43 7.82
N LEU A 116 -15.90 8.40 8.62
CA LEU A 116 -17.25 7.98 8.99
C LEU A 116 -17.93 8.98 9.92
N GLN A 117 -17.19 9.58 10.86
CA GLN A 117 -17.71 10.58 11.81
C GLN A 117 -17.93 11.95 11.19
N ALA A 118 -17.13 12.35 10.20
CA ALA A 118 -17.13 13.68 9.61
C ALA A 118 -18.18 13.90 8.51
N GLY A 119 -19.12 12.97 8.28
CA GLY A 119 -20.28 13.22 7.43
C GLY A 119 -19.93 13.77 6.04
N GLY A 120 -18.98 13.13 5.33
CA GLY A 120 -18.75 13.30 3.90
C GLY A 120 -18.79 14.74 3.34
N ASP A 121 -17.78 15.56 3.61
CA ASP A 121 -17.41 16.68 2.73
C ASP A 121 -15.88 16.74 2.57
N GLY A 122 -15.44 16.93 1.32
CA GLY A 122 -14.14 16.53 0.80
C GLY A 122 -12.96 17.43 1.17
N GLY A 123 -11.78 16.80 1.31
CA GLY A 123 -10.53 17.56 1.45
C GLY A 123 -9.28 16.73 1.77
N GLY A 124 -8.77 15.98 0.81
CA GLY A 124 -7.32 15.76 0.62
C GLY A 124 -6.58 14.72 1.49
N PHE A 125 -6.44 13.50 0.95
CA PHE A 125 -5.15 12.81 0.98
C PHE A 125 -5.03 11.99 -0.31
N ASN A 126 -4.07 12.36 -1.16
CA ASN A 126 -3.85 11.75 -2.46
C ASN A 126 -3.40 10.29 -2.29
N THR A 127 -4.32 9.34 -2.38
CA THR A 127 -3.94 8.03 -2.92
C THR A 127 -3.71 8.26 -4.41
N SER A 128 -2.46 8.19 -4.86
CA SER A 128 -2.13 8.22 -6.29
C SER A 128 -2.60 6.90 -6.91
N THR A 129 -3.90 6.73 -7.04
CA THR A 129 -4.54 5.82 -7.97
C THR A 129 -4.97 6.68 -9.15
N ALA A 130 -4.01 6.98 -10.01
CA ALA A 130 -4.34 7.40 -11.37
C ALA A 130 -5.09 6.23 -12.00
N SER A 131 -6.42 6.32 -12.02
CA SER A 131 -7.27 5.58 -12.94
C SER A 131 -6.90 6.04 -14.35
N LEU A 132 -5.89 5.39 -14.92
CA LEU A 132 -5.62 5.43 -16.35
C LEU A 132 -6.49 4.34 -16.95
N GLU A 133 -7.65 4.75 -17.44
CA GLU A 133 -8.42 3.97 -18.41
C GLU A 133 -7.51 3.82 -19.65
N GLU A 134 -6.97 2.62 -19.83
CA GLU A 134 -6.19 2.20 -20.99
C GLU A 134 -7.20 1.79 -22.07
N GLU A 135 -7.68 2.77 -22.83
CA GLU A 135 -8.35 2.50 -24.11
C GLU A 135 -7.25 2.12 -25.13
N ASP A 136 -7.23 0.83 -25.46
CA ASP A 136 -6.39 0.23 -26.51
C ASP A 136 -6.77 0.79 -27.89
N GLU A 137 -5.96 1.68 -28.46
CA GLU A 137 -5.91 1.88 -29.91
C GLU A 137 -4.45 2.09 -30.40
N PRO A 138 -3.86 1.12 -31.12
CA PRO A 138 -2.53 1.25 -31.70
C PRO A 138 -2.60 1.97 -33.06
N SER A 139 -2.52 3.31 -33.08
CA SER A 139 -2.28 4.05 -34.33
C SER A 139 -0.79 4.32 -34.53
N SER A 140 -0.18 3.52 -35.41
CA SER A 140 1.15 3.75 -35.97
C SER A 140 1.10 4.85 -37.04
N ASP A 141 1.62 6.04 -36.77
CA ASP A 141 2.14 6.89 -37.84
C ASP A 141 3.27 7.81 -37.38
N PHE A 142 4.50 7.27 -37.39
CA PHE A 142 5.71 8.08 -37.36
C PHE A 142 5.96 8.62 -38.77
N SER A 143 5.32 9.73 -39.12
CA SER A 143 5.53 10.42 -40.39
C SER A 143 6.68 11.45 -40.27
N THR A 144 7.70 11.24 -41.08
CA THR A 144 9.02 11.89 -41.16
C THR A 144 9.06 13.44 -41.26
N PRO A 145 10.21 14.09 -40.95
CA PRO A 145 10.32 15.54 -40.85
C PRO A 145 10.37 16.26 -42.21
N ARG A 146 9.60 17.35 -42.32
CA ARG A 146 9.50 18.20 -43.52
C ARG A 146 10.63 19.25 -43.54
N LYS A 147 11.60 19.10 -44.45
CA LYS A 147 12.60 20.14 -44.81
C LYS A 147 11.87 21.38 -45.37
N LYS A 148 12.04 22.55 -44.75
CA LYS A 148 11.70 23.84 -45.38
C LYS A 148 12.84 24.26 -46.31
N ARG A 149 12.48 24.59 -47.55
CA ARG A 149 13.29 25.37 -48.49
C ARG A 149 13.11 26.85 -48.18
#